data_AF-A0A2V5K893-F1
#
_entry.id   AF-A0A2V5K893-F1
#
_cell.length_a   1.000
_cell.length_b   1.000
_cell.length_c   1.000
_cell.angle_alpha   90.00
_cell.angle_beta   90.00
_cell.angle_gamma   90.00
#
_symmetry.space_group_name_H-M   'P 1'
#
loop_
_entity.id
_entity.type
_entity.pdbx_description
1 polymer ?
#
loop_
_entity_poly.entity_id
_entity_poly.type
_entity_poly.pdbx_seq_one_letter_code
_entity_poly.pdbx_strand_id
1 'polypeptide(L)' 'MPTISVVSILVLLLAAIGATVAVGVSKENKEGNPGYESRTKGNMTRLTLFYVVTGILAVIAVVFFVTTR' A
#
# COMPACT_ATOMS: atom_id res chain seq x y z
N MET A 1 14.77 -12.70 22.05
CA MET A 1 13.44 -12.07 22.08
C MET A 1 13.08 -11.15 20.89
N PRO A 2 13.98 -10.69 19.99
CA PRO A 2 13.54 -9.97 18.78
C PRO A 2 13.09 -10.89 17.63
N THR A 3 13.61 -12.12 17.58
CA THR A 3 13.28 -13.11 16.54
C THR A 3 11.81 -13.50 16.53
N ILE A 4 11.20 -13.71 17.71
CA ILE A 4 9.77 -14.01 17.82
C ILE A 4 8.93 -12.85 17.28
N SER A 5 9.24 -11.60 17.66
CA SER A 5 8.54 -10.42 17.16
C SER A 5 8.65 -10.26 15.65
N VAL A 6 9.85 -10.46 15.07
CA VAL A 6 10.05 -10.39 13.61
C VAL A 6 9.23 -11.46 12.90
N VAL A 7 9.23 -12.70 13.41
CA VAL A 7 8.43 -13.80 12.83
C VAL A 7 6.94 -13.50 12.90
N SER A 8 6.43 -13.00 14.04
CA SER A 8 5.02 -12.63 14.19
C SER A 8 4.62 -11.51 13.22
N ILE A 9 5.45 -10.48 13.08
CA ILE A 9 5.22 -9.38 12.12
C ILE A 9 5.16 -9.92 10.69
N LEU A 10 6.08 -10.81 10.33
CA LEU A 10 6.13 -11.41 9.00
C LEU A 10 4.85 -12.20 8.70
N VAL A 11 4.39 -13.02 9.65
CA VAL A 11 3.16 -13.81 9.51
C VAL A 11 1.94 -12.90 9.33
N LEU A 12 1.83 -11.83 10.13
CA LEU A 12 0.75 -10.86 10.00
C LEU A 12 0.78 -10.15 8.65
N LEU A 13 1.97 -9.77 8.17
CA LEU A 13 2.15 -9.16 6.85
C LEU A 13 1.68 -10.08 5.73
N LEU A 14 2.11 -11.34 5.76
CA LEU A 14 1.71 -12.33 4.75
C LEU A 14 0.21 -12.60 4.78
N ALA A 15 -0.39 -12.72 5.96
CA ALA A 15 -1.83 -12.88 6.12
C ALA A 15 -2.60 -11.67 5.57
N ALA A 16 -2.15 -10.45 5.87
CA ALA A 16 -2.78 -9.22 5.38
C ALA A 16 -2.67 -9.08 3.86
N ILE A 17 -1.50 -9.38 3.27
CA ILE A 17 -1.31 -9.38 1.82
C ILE A 17 -2.23 -10.42 1.18
N GLY A 18 -2.25 -11.65 1.71
CA GLY A 18 -3.11 -12.73 1.22
C GLY A 18 -4.59 -12.35 1.25
N ALA A 19 -5.09 -11.81 2.36
CA ALA A 19 -6.46 -11.35 2.49
C ALA A 19 -6.80 -10.22 1.48
N THR A 20 -5.90 -9.25 1.32
CA THR A 20 -6.09 -8.13 0.39
C THR A 20 -6.19 -8.62 -1.05
N VAL A 21 -5.30 -9.53 -1.45
CA VAL A 21 -5.33 -10.12 -2.80
C VAL A 21 -6.59 -10.95 -3.00
N ALA A 22 -6.97 -11.78 -2.02
CA ALA A 22 -8.16 -12.63 -2.09
C ALA A 22 -9.45 -11.81 -2.28
N VAL A 23 -9.61 -10.71 -1.54
CA VAL A 23 -10.74 -9.78 -1.72
C VAL A 23 -10.64 -9.07 -3.06
N GLY A 24 -9.44 -8.61 -3.46
CA GLY A 24 -9.24 -7.91 -4.73
C GLY A 24 -9.57 -8.75 -5.98
N VAL A 25 -9.43 -10.08 -5.91
CA VAL A 25 -9.76 -10.98 -7.02
C VAL A 25 -11.10 -11.69 -6.85
N SER A 26 -11.84 -11.43 -5.76
CA SER A 26 -13.10 -12.10 -5.47
C SER A 26 -14.16 -11.82 -6.54
N LYS A 27 -15.12 -12.74 -6.67
CA LYS A 27 -16.20 -12.63 -7.65
C LYS A 27 -17.03 -11.38 -7.41
N GLU A 28 -17.31 -11.07 -6.14
CA GLU A 28 -18.04 -9.88 -5.71
C GLU A 28 -17.32 -8.60 -6.11
N ASN A 29 -15.98 -8.55 -5.99
CA ASN A 29 -15.20 -7.40 -6.43
C ASN A 29 -15.23 -7.21 -7.95
N LYS A 30 -15.20 -8.31 -8.71
CA LYS A 30 -15.31 -8.28 -10.19
C LYS A 30 -16.71 -7.88 -10.65
N GLU A 31 -17.77 -8.35 -9.99
CA GLU A 31 -19.14 -7.99 -10.32
C GLU A 31 -19.45 -6.53 -9.98
N GLY A 32 -18.93 -6.03 -8.85
CA GLY A 32 -19.09 -4.64 -8.45
C GLY A 32 -18.26 -3.65 -9.29
N ASN A 33 -17.14 -4.10 -9.87
CA ASN A 33 -16.30 -3.28 -10.75
C ASN A 33 -15.69 -4.08 -11.92
N PRO A 34 -16.50 -4.44 -12.94
CA PRO A 34 -16.07 -5.31 -14.05
C PRO A 34 -14.93 -4.73 -14.89
N GLY A 35 -14.80 -3.40 -14.91
CA GLY A 35 -13.76 -2.68 -15.64
C GLY A 35 -12.49 -2.40 -14.81
N TYR A 36 -12.38 -2.93 -13.59
CA TYR A 36 -11.23 -2.64 -12.73
C TYR A 36 -9.92 -3.14 -13.36
N GLU A 37 -9.91 -4.39 -13.84
CA GLU A 37 -8.73 -5.03 -14.43
C GLU A 37 -8.27 -4.32 -15.72
N SER A 38 -9.21 -3.79 -16.53
CA SER A 38 -8.87 -3.05 -17.75
C SER A 38 -8.32 -1.63 -17.49
N ARG A 39 -8.55 -1.08 -16.29
CA ARG A 39 -8.07 0.25 -15.88
C ARG A 39 -6.76 0.22 -15.10
N THR A 40 -6.06 -0.93 -15.07
CA THR A 40 -4.80 -1.12 -14.34
C THR A 40 -3.80 0.02 -14.58
N LYS A 41 -3.59 0.45 -15.84
CA LYS A 41 -2.66 1.55 -16.15
C LYS A 41 -3.05 2.86 -15.48
N GLY A 42 -4.33 3.26 -15.57
CA GLY A 42 -4.82 4.51 -14.97
C GLY A 42 -4.78 4.48 -13.44
N ASN A 43 -5.15 3.35 -12.85
CA ASN A 43 -5.10 3.14 -11.41
C ASN A 43 -3.65 3.20 -10.91
N MET A 44 -2.72 2.53 -11.59
CA MET A 44 -1.30 2.56 -11.27
C MET A 44 -0.72 3.97 -11.38
N THR A 45 -1.02 4.72 -12.44
CA THR A 45 -0.54 6.11 -12.57
C THR A 45 -1.01 6.99 -11.42
N ARG A 46 -2.30 6.91 -11.04
CA ARG A 46 -2.83 7.67 -9.90
C ARG A 46 -2.18 7.25 -8.59
N LEU A 47 -2.04 5.95 -8.36
CA LEU A 47 -1.41 5.41 -7.16
C LEU A 47 0.05 5.84 -7.04
N THR A 48 0.83 5.74 -8.12
CA THR A 48 2.21 6.22 -8.17
C THR A 48 2.29 7.71 -7.88
N LEU A 49 1.39 8.53 -8.45
CA LEU A 49 1.36 9.97 -8.18
C LEU A 49 1.12 10.27 -6.70
N PHE A 50 0.17 9.58 -6.05
CA PHE A 50 -0.06 9.73 -4.60
C PHE A 50 1.19 9.38 -3.79
N TYR A 51 1.86 8.28 -4.13
CA TYR A 51 3.08 7.86 -3.44
C TYR A 51 4.21 8.86 -3.61
N VAL A 52 4.42 9.38 -4.82
CA VAL A 52 5.45 10.38 -5.10
C VAL A 52 5.18 11.68 -4.35
N VAL A 53 3.95 12.21 -4.43
CA VAL A 53 3.58 13.46 -3.76
C VAL A 53 3.72 13.32 -2.25
N THR A 54 3.17 12.26 -1.67
CA THR A 54 3.25 12.03 -0.22
C THR A 54 4.68 11.77 0.23
N GLY A 55 5.48 11.06 -0.58
CA GLY A 55 6.90 10.84 -0.31
C GLY A 55 7.70 12.14 -0.28
N ILE A 56 7.48 13.03 -1.26
CA ILE A 56 8.12 14.36 -1.28
C ILE A 56 7.72 15.16 -0.03
N LEU A 57 6.42 15.19 0.30
CA LEU A 57 5.92 15.90 1.49
C LEU A 57 6.53 15.33 2.79
N ALA A 58 6.65 14.01 2.90
CA ALA A 58 7.27 13.37 4.04
C ALA A 58 8.75 13.76 4.17
N VAL A 59 9.50 13.79 3.07
CA VAL A 59 10.91 14.25 3.07
C VAL A 59 11.00 15.71 3.49
N ILE A 60 10.16 16.58 2.94
CA ILE A 60 10.10 18.01 3.32
C ILE A 60 9.81 18.14 4.82
N ALA A 61 8.83 17.41 5.33
CA ALA A 61 8.45 17.44 6.74
C ALA A 61 9.61 16.99 7.65
N VAL A 62 10.33 15.92 7.27
CA VAL A 62 11.50 15.44 8.02
C VAL A 62 12.63 16.45 7.98
N VAL A 63 12.96 17.02 6.81
CA VAL A 63 13.99 18.05 6.68
C VAL A 63 13.64 19.26 7.53
N PHE A 64 12.42 19.79 7.39
CA PHE A 64 11.94 20.93 8.16
C PHE A 64 11.99 20.67 9.67
N PHE A 65 11.55 19.49 10.10
CA PHE A 65 11.64 19.07 11.49
C PHE A 65 13.08 19.06 11.98
N VAL A 66 14.01 18.46 11.23
CA VAL A 66 15.42 18.35 11.63
C VAL A 66 16.11 19.71 11.65
N THR A 67 15.80 20.62 10.72
CA THR A 67 16.48 21.93 10.61
C THR A 67 15.91 23.01 11.52
N THR A 68 14.64 22.89 11.94
CA THR A 68 13.94 23.88 12.78
C THR A 68 13.89 23.45 14.25
N ARG A 69 14.44 22.27 14.56
CA ARG A 69 14.73 21.80 15.92
C ARG A 69 16.09 22.31 16.37
#